data_AF-A0A9E1IDZ0-F1
#
_entry.id   AF-A0A9E1IDZ0-F1
#
_cell.length_a   1.000
_cell.length_b   1.000
_cell.length_c   1.000
_cell.angle_alpha   90.00
_cell.angle_beta   90.00
_cell.angle_gamma   90.00
#
_symmetry.space_group_name_H-M   'P 1'
#
loop_
_entity.id
_entity.type
_entity.pdbx_description
1 polymer ?
#
loop_
_entity_poly.entity_id
_entity_poly.type
_entity_poly.pdbx_seq_one_letter_code
_entity_poly.pdbx_strand_id
1 'polypeptide(L)'
;MKLTSLAALVALACVSAECLANPCPAPADNSTLAGHLSTAELALKDGDLDSLGQALEETALALPCLDEAIVSEQAARLHRMEGVRLYAIGGAHQARSSLLAGKVLQPDYVFPEDLLPANHDLHLELARLRPATAQYNRVAKPNGGSLLFDGLPSRNRPMNHPTIFQRLNMDQFVVSTIYLLPDDPLPTYAPAPTIRRNLAIIAGCTFLAG
;
A
#
# COMPACT_ATOMS: atom_id res chain seq x y z
N MET A 1 8.76 11.67 73.76
CA MET A 1 9.09 11.39 72.34
C MET A 1 7.80 11.45 71.54
N LYS A 2 7.62 12.47 70.69
CA LYS A 2 6.43 12.65 69.85
C LYS A 2 6.73 12.17 68.43
N LEU A 3 5.89 11.25 67.95
CA LEU A 3 5.83 10.78 66.56
C LEU A 3 5.07 11.81 65.72
N THR A 4 5.70 12.34 64.68
CA THR A 4 5.02 13.14 63.64
C THR A 4 4.94 12.35 62.35
N SER A 5 3.70 12.05 61.96
CA SER A 5 3.29 11.49 60.67
C SER A 5 3.65 12.44 59.52
N LEU A 6 4.25 11.92 58.46
CA LEU A 6 4.26 12.52 57.14
C LEU A 6 3.51 11.57 56.20
N ALA A 7 2.25 11.89 55.90
CA ALA A 7 1.49 11.24 54.85
C ALA A 7 1.92 11.84 53.50
N ALA A 8 2.75 11.11 52.76
CA ALA A 8 3.10 11.46 51.38
C ALA A 8 1.95 11.04 50.46
N LEU A 9 1.16 12.01 50.01
CA LEU A 9 0.14 11.84 48.99
C LEU A 9 0.85 11.75 47.63
N VAL A 10 1.08 10.53 47.14
CA VAL A 10 1.60 10.30 45.78
C VAL A 10 0.44 10.41 44.81
N ALA A 11 0.32 11.56 44.14
CA ALA A 11 -0.62 11.77 43.05
C ALA A 11 -0.16 10.96 41.82
N LEU A 12 -0.81 9.83 41.59
CA LEU A 12 -0.62 8.97 40.43
C LEU A 12 -1.26 9.66 39.21
N ALA A 13 -0.47 10.41 38.44
CA ALA A 13 -0.90 10.95 37.16
C ALA A 13 -1.11 9.79 36.18
N CYS A 14 -2.38 9.47 35.87
CA CYS A 14 -2.73 8.65 34.72
C CYS A 14 -2.23 9.35 33.45
N VAL A 15 -1.08 8.93 32.95
CA VAL A 15 -0.68 9.18 31.57
C VAL A 15 -1.64 8.35 30.71
N SER A 16 -2.69 8.99 30.22
CA SER A 16 -3.60 8.40 29.25
C SER A 16 -2.76 7.99 28.04
N ALA A 17 -2.59 6.68 27.86
CA ALA A 17 -2.03 6.10 26.66
C ALA A 17 -3.05 6.24 25.53
N GLU A 18 -3.29 7.48 25.11
CA GLU A 18 -3.67 7.75 23.74
C GLU A 18 -2.40 7.44 22.94
N CYS A 19 -2.20 6.17 22.60
CA CYS A 19 -1.50 5.80 21.39
C CYS A 19 -2.34 6.37 20.24
N LEU A 20 -2.26 7.69 20.09
CA LEU A 20 -2.71 8.39 18.91
C LEU A 20 -2.02 7.67 17.76
N ALA A 21 -2.82 7.12 16.85
CA ALA A 21 -2.35 6.81 15.52
C ALA A 21 -1.48 7.99 15.12
N ASN A 22 -0.16 7.78 14.98
CA ASN A 22 0.81 8.87 14.89
C ASN A 22 0.27 9.83 13.83
N PRO A 23 -0.25 11.01 14.25
CA PRO A 23 -0.91 11.88 13.32
C PRO A 23 0.13 12.22 12.29
N CYS A 24 -0.21 12.00 11.02
CA CYS A 24 0.69 12.32 9.93
C CYS A 24 1.18 13.75 10.12
N PRO A 25 2.49 13.96 10.33
CA PRO A 25 3.00 15.27 10.73
C PRO A 25 2.70 16.32 9.67
N ALA A 26 2.60 15.87 8.42
CA ALA A 26 2.00 16.60 7.31
C ALA A 26 1.11 15.63 6.51
N PRO A 27 -0.18 15.95 6.29
CA PRO A 27 -0.99 15.30 5.27
C PRO A 27 -0.33 15.47 3.89
N ALA A 28 -0.43 14.45 3.05
CA ALA A 28 0.03 14.48 1.67
C ALA A 28 -1.13 14.20 0.72
N ASP A 29 -1.18 14.89 -0.40
CA ASP A 29 -2.12 14.63 -1.50
C ASP A 29 -1.39 13.97 -2.68
N ASN A 30 -2.13 13.59 -3.73
CA ASN A 30 -1.56 13.00 -4.94
C ASN A 30 -0.65 14.00 -5.68
N SER A 31 -0.84 15.31 -5.51
CA SER A 31 0.05 16.32 -6.10
C SER A 31 1.43 16.27 -5.45
N THR A 32 1.48 16.18 -4.12
CA THR A 32 2.71 16.03 -3.33
C THR A 32 3.44 14.76 -3.73
N LEU A 33 2.73 13.62 -3.79
CA LEU A 33 3.29 12.35 -4.26
C LEU A 33 3.85 12.45 -5.68
N ALA A 34 3.10 13.06 -6.61
CA ALA A 34 3.55 13.28 -7.98
C ALA A 34 4.83 14.11 -8.04
N GLY A 35 4.93 15.13 -7.18
CA GLY A 35 6.10 15.99 -7.05
C GLY A 35 7.35 15.18 -6.69
N HIS A 36 7.29 14.36 -5.63
CA HIS A 36 8.43 13.51 -5.23
C HIS A 36 8.81 12.50 -6.33
N LEU A 37 7.82 11.88 -6.99
CA LEU A 37 8.08 10.95 -8.11
C LEU A 37 8.74 11.65 -9.30
N SER A 38 8.32 12.87 -9.63
CA SER A 38 8.97 13.67 -10.68
C SER A 38 10.39 14.08 -10.30
N THR A 39 10.66 14.40 -9.03
CA THR A 39 12.03 14.63 -8.54
C THR A 39 12.89 13.37 -8.68
N ALA A 40 12.35 12.19 -8.37
CA ALA A 40 13.04 10.91 -8.55
C ALA A 40 13.37 10.63 -10.02
N GLU A 41 12.42 10.86 -10.94
CA GLU A 41 12.63 10.70 -12.38
C GLU A 41 13.69 11.68 -12.91
N LEU A 42 13.70 12.94 -12.46
CA LEU A 42 14.74 13.91 -12.83
C LEU A 42 16.12 13.50 -12.30
N ALA A 43 16.23 13.08 -11.05
CA ALA A 43 17.49 12.60 -10.48
C ALA A 43 18.04 11.38 -11.23
N LEU A 44 17.16 10.44 -11.61
CA LEU A 44 17.54 9.30 -12.45
C LEU A 44 18.07 9.76 -13.82
N LYS A 45 17.40 10.71 -14.46
CA LYS A 45 17.82 11.28 -15.76
C LYS A 45 19.20 11.94 -15.67
N ASP A 46 19.50 12.60 -14.56
CA ASP A 46 20.78 13.26 -14.33
C ASP A 46 21.88 12.30 -13.84
N GLY A 47 21.56 11.03 -13.61
CA GLY A 47 22.49 10.03 -13.07
C GLY A 47 22.84 10.22 -11.59
N ASP A 48 22.06 11.03 -10.87
CA ASP A 48 22.25 11.33 -9.45
C ASP A 48 21.50 10.31 -8.58
N LEU A 49 22.18 9.20 -8.27
CA LEU A 49 21.59 8.11 -7.50
C LEU A 49 21.31 8.48 -6.03
N ASP A 50 22.05 9.45 -5.47
CA ASP A 50 21.85 9.91 -4.10
C ASP A 50 20.55 10.73 -4.02
N SER A 51 20.35 11.68 -4.95
CA SER A 51 19.10 12.44 -5.06
C SER A 51 17.90 11.56 -5.41
N LEU A 52 18.09 10.53 -6.25
CA LEU A 52 17.05 9.52 -6.52
C LEU A 52 16.65 8.79 -5.22
N GLY A 53 17.63 8.36 -4.42
CA GLY A 53 17.41 7.71 -3.14
C GLY A 53 16.63 8.61 -2.17
N GLN A 54 17.05 9.86 -2.04
CA GLN A 54 16.37 10.84 -1.19
C GLN A 54 14.92 11.09 -1.64
N ALA A 55 14.67 11.30 -2.93
CA ALA A 55 13.32 11.55 -3.43
C ALA A 55 12.38 10.35 -3.19
N LEU A 56 12.90 9.12 -3.24
CA LEU A 56 12.13 7.92 -2.92
C LEU A 56 11.94 7.69 -1.42
N GLU A 57 12.87 8.14 -0.59
CA GLU A 57 12.66 8.18 0.86
C GLU A 57 11.56 9.19 1.23
N GLU A 58 11.58 10.39 0.66
CA GLU A 58 10.50 11.38 0.82
C GLU A 58 9.16 10.83 0.35
N THR A 59 9.15 10.12 -0.79
CA THR A 59 7.96 9.41 -1.28
C THR A 59 7.46 8.37 -0.27
N ALA A 60 8.36 7.57 0.30
CA ALA A 60 8.02 6.55 1.30
C ALA A 60 7.50 7.16 2.61
N LEU A 61 7.99 8.35 3.00
CA LEU A 61 7.49 9.09 4.15
C LEU A 61 6.12 9.73 3.89
N ALA A 62 5.86 10.21 2.67
CA ALA A 62 4.59 10.79 2.28
C ALA A 62 3.47 9.74 2.12
N LEU A 63 3.81 8.54 1.66
CA LEU A 63 2.84 7.51 1.28
C LEU A 63 1.86 7.13 2.42
N PRO A 64 2.29 6.84 3.67
CA PRO A 64 1.38 6.59 4.79
C PRO A 64 0.45 7.76 5.14
N CYS A 65 0.79 8.96 4.66
CA CYS A 65 0.11 10.21 4.93
C CYS A 65 -0.77 10.72 3.79
N LEU A 66 -0.98 9.91 2.75
CA LEU A 66 -1.97 10.20 1.73
C LEU A 66 -3.38 10.32 2.34
N ASP A 67 -4.00 11.48 2.14
CA ASP A 67 -5.38 11.76 2.57
C ASP A 67 -6.43 11.44 1.50
N GLU A 68 -5.97 11.16 0.27
CA GLU A 68 -6.78 10.74 -0.87
C GLU A 68 -6.32 9.43 -1.49
N ALA A 69 -7.22 8.81 -2.26
CA ALA A 69 -6.91 7.57 -2.96
C ALA A 69 -5.80 7.81 -3.99
N ILE A 70 -4.76 6.99 -3.96
CA ILE A 70 -3.70 7.03 -4.96
C ILE A 70 -4.30 6.70 -6.33
N VAL A 71 -3.94 7.44 -7.36
CA VAL A 71 -4.33 7.08 -8.73
C VAL A 71 -3.44 5.97 -9.26
N SER A 72 -4.02 5.04 -10.03
CA SER A 72 -3.31 3.84 -10.50
C SER A 72 -2.05 4.15 -11.32
N GLU A 73 -2.05 5.26 -12.07
CA GLU A 73 -0.87 5.74 -12.77
C GLU A 73 0.29 6.11 -11.84
N GLN A 74 0.02 6.76 -10.71
CA GLN A 74 1.04 7.13 -9.72
C GLN A 74 1.57 5.89 -8.99
N ALA A 75 0.68 4.94 -8.67
CA ALA A 75 1.11 3.64 -8.14
C ALA A 75 2.09 2.94 -9.10
N ALA A 76 1.77 2.93 -10.40
CA ALA A 76 2.64 2.36 -11.41
C ALA A 76 3.99 3.08 -11.51
N ARG A 77 4.01 4.42 -11.43
CA ARG A 77 5.24 5.24 -11.39
C ARG A 77 6.09 4.91 -10.17
N LEU A 78 5.50 4.86 -8.97
CA LEU A 78 6.20 4.49 -7.74
C LEU A 78 6.86 3.12 -7.85
N HIS A 79 6.10 2.10 -8.29
CA HIS A 79 6.65 0.75 -8.47
C HIS A 79 7.83 0.70 -9.45
N ARG A 80 7.79 1.50 -10.52
CA ARG A 80 8.92 1.59 -11.45
C ARG A 80 10.14 2.24 -10.83
N MET A 81 9.98 3.38 -10.16
CA MET A 81 11.10 4.09 -9.54
C MET A 81 11.72 3.27 -8.40
N GLU A 82 10.89 2.58 -7.61
CA GLU A 82 11.38 1.64 -6.61
C GLU A 82 12.13 0.48 -7.25
N GLY A 83 11.65 -0.02 -8.40
CA GLY A 83 12.36 -1.02 -9.19
C GLY A 83 13.74 -0.56 -9.67
N VAL A 84 13.85 0.69 -10.14
CA VAL A 84 15.13 1.29 -10.56
C VAL A 84 16.07 1.42 -9.36
N ARG A 85 15.60 1.97 -8.23
CA ARG A 85 16.39 2.12 -7.00
C ARG A 85 16.93 0.77 -6.52
N LEU A 86 16.07 -0.24 -6.44
CA LEU A 86 16.43 -1.59 -6.00
C LEU A 86 17.47 -2.23 -6.95
N TYR A 87 17.36 -2.00 -8.25
CA TYR A 87 18.35 -2.49 -9.21
C TYR A 87 19.71 -1.81 -9.02
N ALA A 88 19.71 -0.48 -8.83
CA ALA A 88 20.94 0.29 -8.63
C ALA A 88 21.74 -0.19 -7.40
N ILE A 89 21.06 -0.67 -6.36
CA ILE A 89 21.70 -1.23 -5.15
C ILE A 89 21.92 -2.76 -5.22
N GLY A 90 21.76 -3.40 -6.39
CA GLY A 90 22.03 -4.82 -6.60
C GLY A 90 20.89 -5.78 -6.21
N GLY A 91 19.73 -5.27 -5.82
CA GLY A 91 18.54 -6.05 -5.46
C GLY A 91 17.75 -6.54 -6.67
N ALA A 92 18.38 -7.30 -7.57
CA ALA A 92 17.80 -7.66 -8.87
C ALA A 92 16.41 -8.36 -8.77
N HIS A 93 16.22 -9.25 -7.80
CA HIS A 93 14.94 -9.94 -7.61
C HIS A 93 13.83 -8.97 -7.16
N GLN A 94 14.13 -8.12 -6.18
CA GLN A 94 13.20 -7.12 -5.65
C GLN A 94 12.88 -6.07 -6.73
N ALA A 95 13.89 -5.61 -7.47
CA ALA A 95 13.74 -4.70 -8.59
C ALA A 95 12.77 -5.25 -9.63
N ARG A 96 12.98 -6.50 -10.06
CA ARG A 96 12.12 -7.20 -11.00
C ARG A 96 10.68 -7.32 -10.49
N SER A 97 10.51 -7.63 -9.21
CA SER A 97 9.18 -7.73 -8.58
C SER A 97 8.45 -6.39 -8.55
N SER A 98 9.16 -5.31 -8.24
CA SER A 98 8.59 -3.95 -8.27
C SER A 98 8.26 -3.49 -9.69
N LEU A 99 9.15 -3.71 -10.67
CA LEU A 99 8.89 -3.41 -12.07
C LEU A 99 7.68 -4.18 -12.61
N LEU A 100 7.50 -5.43 -12.18
CA LEU A 100 6.33 -6.23 -12.54
C LEU A 100 5.03 -5.58 -12.04
N ALA A 101 5.00 -5.07 -10.80
CA ALA A 101 3.85 -4.34 -10.28
C ALA A 101 3.50 -3.13 -11.18
N GLY A 102 4.50 -2.33 -11.54
CA GLY A 102 4.32 -1.22 -12.48
C GLY A 102 3.83 -1.67 -13.86
N LYS A 103 4.34 -2.79 -14.38
CA LYS A 103 3.96 -3.35 -15.70
C LYS A 103 2.55 -3.94 -15.71
N VAL A 104 2.07 -4.48 -14.59
CA VAL A 104 0.67 -4.96 -14.47
C VAL A 104 -0.30 -3.79 -14.61
N LEU A 105 0.01 -2.64 -14.01
CA LEU A 105 -0.83 -1.44 -14.04
C LEU A 105 -0.73 -0.67 -15.36
N GLN A 106 0.46 -0.66 -15.98
CA GLN A 106 0.70 -0.02 -17.27
C GLN A 106 1.44 -0.97 -18.22
N PRO A 107 0.72 -1.91 -18.88
CA PRO A 107 1.31 -2.96 -19.72
C PRO A 107 2.13 -2.43 -20.90
N ASP A 108 1.76 -1.26 -21.43
CA ASP A 108 2.41 -0.66 -22.59
C ASP A 108 3.54 0.30 -22.21
N TYR A 109 3.80 0.51 -20.91
CA TYR A 109 4.87 1.40 -20.48
C TYR A 109 6.24 0.88 -20.94
N VAL A 110 7.01 1.80 -21.49
CA VAL A 110 8.43 1.70 -21.81
C VAL A 110 9.13 2.89 -21.17
N PHE A 111 10.39 2.72 -20.76
CA PHE A 111 11.15 3.86 -20.28
C PHE A 111 11.41 4.85 -21.43
N PRO A 112 11.23 6.17 -21.22
CA PRO A 112 11.73 7.17 -22.15
C PRO A 112 13.24 7.02 -22.36
N GLU A 113 13.71 7.17 -23.60
CA GLU A 113 15.15 7.04 -23.96
C GLU A 113 16.03 8.04 -23.22
N ASP A 114 15.49 9.22 -22.89
CA ASP A 114 16.19 10.25 -22.14
C ASP A 114 16.22 9.98 -20.63
N LEU A 115 15.46 9.00 -20.14
CA LEU A 115 15.48 8.54 -18.76
C LEU A 115 16.33 7.27 -18.61
N LEU A 116 16.14 6.29 -19.50
CA LEU A 116 16.85 5.02 -19.53
C LEU A 116 17.01 4.56 -20.99
N PRO A 117 18.24 4.58 -21.56
CA PRO A 117 18.48 4.18 -22.94
C PRO A 117 17.96 2.78 -23.27
N ALA A 118 17.50 2.55 -24.51
CA ALA A 118 16.97 1.24 -24.95
C ALA A 118 17.91 0.06 -24.72
N ASN A 119 19.22 0.29 -24.77
CA ASN A 119 20.22 -0.75 -24.56
C ASN A 119 20.57 -0.98 -23.08
N HIS A 120 19.98 -0.22 -22.15
CA HIS A 120 20.20 -0.41 -20.73
C HIS A 120 19.51 -1.68 -20.23
N ASP A 121 20.17 -2.46 -19.37
CA ASP A 121 19.68 -3.74 -18.87
C ASP A 121 18.28 -3.66 -18.24
N LEU A 122 18.00 -2.64 -17.42
CA LEU A 122 16.67 -2.38 -16.87
C LEU A 122 15.58 -2.16 -17.93
N HIS A 123 15.90 -1.46 -19.01
CA HIS A 123 14.96 -1.23 -20.11
C HIS A 123 14.60 -2.58 -20.74
N LEU A 124 15.61 -3.39 -21.04
CA LEU A 124 15.46 -4.73 -21.60
C LEU A 124 14.71 -5.67 -20.64
N GLU A 125 14.97 -5.60 -19.34
CA GLU A 125 14.31 -6.42 -18.32
C GLU A 125 12.81 -6.10 -18.27
N LEU A 126 12.44 -4.81 -18.17
CA LEU A 126 11.04 -4.38 -18.19
C LEU A 126 10.30 -4.87 -19.44
N ALA A 127 10.94 -4.80 -20.61
CA ALA A 127 10.35 -5.28 -21.87
C ALA A 127 10.12 -6.80 -21.90
N ARG A 128 10.94 -7.57 -21.16
CA ARG A 128 10.83 -9.03 -21.03
C ARG A 128 9.80 -9.44 -19.98
N LEU A 129 9.46 -8.56 -19.04
CA LEU A 129 8.43 -8.84 -18.05
C LEU A 129 7.10 -9.13 -18.74
N ARG A 130 6.61 -10.34 -18.53
CA ARG A 130 5.24 -10.72 -18.83
C ARG A 130 4.47 -10.61 -17.53
N PRO A 131 3.41 -9.79 -17.46
CA PRO A 131 2.41 -9.92 -16.41
C PRO A 131 1.97 -11.39 -16.40
N ALA A 132 2.46 -12.17 -15.43
CA ALA A 132 2.02 -13.53 -15.26
C ALA A 132 0.51 -13.52 -14.98
N THR A 133 -0.16 -14.67 -15.11
CA THR A 133 -1.50 -14.83 -14.53
C THR A 133 -1.42 -14.43 -13.07
N ALA A 134 -1.93 -13.24 -12.75
CA ALA A 134 -1.66 -12.63 -11.47
C ALA A 134 -2.27 -13.51 -10.38
N GLN A 135 -1.43 -13.84 -9.39
CA GLN A 135 -1.83 -14.65 -8.26
C GLN A 135 -2.47 -13.72 -7.26
N TYR A 136 -3.76 -13.93 -7.01
CA TYR A 136 -4.51 -13.11 -6.09
C TYR A 136 -4.99 -13.91 -4.90
N ASN A 137 -4.88 -13.31 -3.71
CA ASN A 137 -5.56 -13.79 -2.52
C ASN A 137 -6.77 -12.89 -2.23
N ARG A 138 -7.96 -13.47 -2.08
CA ARG A 138 -9.15 -12.71 -1.76
C ARG A 138 -9.22 -12.43 -0.26
N VAL A 139 -9.12 -11.15 0.10
CA VAL A 139 -9.10 -10.70 1.50
C VAL A 139 -10.51 -10.49 2.05
N ALA A 140 -10.65 -10.40 3.38
CA ALA A 140 -11.93 -10.13 4.03
C ALA A 140 -12.53 -8.79 3.55
N LYS A 141 -13.87 -8.68 3.51
CA LYS A 141 -14.51 -7.38 3.26
C LYS A 141 -14.35 -6.54 4.53
N PRO A 142 -13.98 -5.25 4.46
CA PRO A 142 -13.94 -4.41 5.65
C PRO A 142 -15.35 -4.13 6.19
N ASN A 143 -15.47 -3.94 7.50
CA ASN A 143 -16.70 -3.53 8.17
C ASN A 143 -16.94 -2.02 7.92
N GLY A 144 -17.45 -1.72 6.72
CA GLY A 144 -17.60 -0.35 6.21
C GLY A 144 -16.45 0.05 5.28
N GLY A 145 -16.74 1.01 4.40
CA GLY A 145 -15.78 1.54 3.42
C GLY A 145 -15.35 0.53 2.34
N SER A 146 -14.14 0.72 1.82
CA SER A 146 -13.57 -0.04 0.70
C SER A 146 -12.07 -0.27 0.88
N LEU A 147 -11.55 -1.24 0.13
CA LEU A 147 -10.10 -1.50 0.01
C LEU A 147 -9.69 -1.19 -1.42
N LEU A 148 -8.51 -0.60 -1.57
CA LEU A 148 -7.85 -0.37 -2.84
C LEU A 148 -6.51 -1.08 -2.81
N PHE A 149 -6.14 -1.61 -3.97
CA PHE A 149 -4.80 -2.10 -4.27
C PHE A 149 -4.34 -1.35 -5.51
N ASP A 150 -3.25 -0.58 -5.39
CA ASP A 150 -2.69 0.22 -6.48
C ASP A 150 -3.68 1.22 -7.08
N GLY A 151 -4.49 1.84 -6.22
CA GLY A 151 -5.53 2.78 -6.60
C GLY A 151 -6.80 2.14 -7.17
N LEU A 152 -6.87 0.81 -7.26
CA LEU A 152 -8.02 0.10 -7.84
C LEU A 152 -8.90 -0.53 -6.74
N PRO A 153 -10.21 -0.25 -6.69
CA PRO A 153 -11.12 -0.87 -5.73
C PRO A 153 -11.17 -2.39 -5.90
N SER A 154 -10.65 -3.14 -4.92
CA SER A 154 -10.51 -4.59 -5.04
C SER A 154 -10.38 -5.26 -3.68
N ARG A 155 -10.74 -6.55 -3.64
CA ARG A 155 -10.43 -7.45 -2.52
C ARG A 155 -9.42 -8.53 -2.91
N ASN A 156 -8.90 -8.48 -4.12
CA ASN A 156 -7.96 -9.44 -4.65
C ASN A 156 -6.57 -8.84 -4.47
N ARG A 157 -5.89 -9.23 -3.40
CA ARG A 157 -4.52 -8.80 -3.10
C ARG A 157 -3.55 -9.55 -4.02
N PRO A 158 -2.68 -8.86 -4.77
CA PRO A 158 -1.57 -9.51 -5.48
C PRO A 158 -0.61 -10.23 -4.52
N MET A 159 -0.20 -11.44 -4.89
CA MET A 159 0.69 -12.30 -4.08
C MET A 159 2.06 -12.55 -4.74
N ASN A 160 2.32 -11.99 -5.92
CA ASN A 160 3.56 -12.22 -6.66
C ASN A 160 4.32 -10.93 -7.00
N HIS A 161 3.82 -9.78 -6.57
CA HIS A 161 4.47 -8.48 -6.71
C HIS A 161 4.01 -7.54 -5.58
N PRO A 162 4.77 -6.47 -5.28
CA PRO A 162 4.36 -5.48 -4.31
C PRO A 162 3.09 -4.74 -4.74
N THR A 163 2.39 -4.16 -3.79
CA THR A 163 1.16 -3.39 -4.02
C THR A 163 1.01 -2.29 -2.97
N ILE A 164 0.37 -1.19 -3.33
CA ILE A 164 -0.03 -0.12 -2.41
C ILE A 164 -1.44 -0.43 -1.93
N PHE A 165 -1.55 -0.80 -0.66
CA PHE A 165 -2.82 -1.01 0.00
C PHE A 165 -3.36 0.32 0.53
N GLN A 166 -4.62 0.63 0.22
CA GLN A 166 -5.36 1.68 0.91
C GLN A 166 -6.67 1.18 1.49
N ARG A 167 -7.02 1.66 2.68
CA ARG A 167 -8.34 1.46 3.29
C ARG A 167 -9.07 2.78 3.39
N LEU A 168 -10.29 2.81 2.86
CA LEU A 168 -11.19 3.95 2.95
C LEU A 168 -12.28 3.68 3.98
N ASN A 169 -12.77 4.72 4.64
CA ASN A 169 -13.96 4.65 5.48
C ASN A 169 -15.26 4.72 4.65
N MET A 170 -16.41 4.79 5.31
CA MET A 170 -17.72 4.87 4.62
C MET A 170 -17.88 6.15 3.81
N ASP A 171 -17.26 7.24 4.25
CA ASP A 171 -17.27 8.55 3.59
C ASP A 171 -16.22 8.68 2.48
N GLN A 172 -15.54 7.57 2.12
CA GLN A 172 -14.49 7.49 1.11
C GLN A 172 -13.19 8.24 1.44
N PHE A 173 -12.96 8.62 2.70
CA PHE A 173 -11.66 9.16 3.13
C PHE A 173 -10.65 8.04 3.37
N VAL A 174 -9.40 8.26 2.99
CA VAL A 174 -8.29 7.33 3.26
C VAL A 174 -7.97 7.32 4.75
N VAL A 175 -7.93 6.13 5.34
CA VAL A 175 -7.63 5.92 6.76
C VAL A 175 -6.26 5.27 6.95
N SER A 176 -5.75 4.59 5.92
CA SER A 176 -4.45 3.93 5.97
C SER A 176 -3.97 3.67 4.55
N THR A 177 -2.69 3.97 4.31
CA THR A 177 -1.96 3.65 3.09
C THR A 177 -0.67 2.92 3.48
N ILE A 178 -0.39 1.76 2.88
CA ILE A 178 0.82 0.97 3.17
C ILE A 178 1.34 0.35 1.88
N TYR A 179 2.65 0.48 1.62
CA TYR A 179 3.34 -0.30 0.59
C TYR A 179 3.60 -1.71 1.12
N LEU A 180 3.05 -2.73 0.47
CA LEU A 180 3.14 -4.13 0.88
C LEU A 180 3.97 -4.91 -0.13
N LEU A 181 4.95 -5.65 0.37
CA LEU A 181 5.60 -6.74 -0.37
C LEU A 181 4.66 -7.96 -0.46
N PRO A 182 4.94 -8.93 -1.36
CA PRO A 182 4.11 -10.12 -1.52
C PRO A 182 3.78 -10.87 -0.22
N ASP A 183 4.77 -11.02 0.66
CA ASP A 183 4.68 -11.81 1.89
C ASP A 183 4.31 -10.99 3.13
N ASP A 184 4.21 -9.65 3.00
CA ASP A 184 3.89 -8.81 4.16
C ASP A 184 2.49 -9.13 4.69
N PRO A 185 2.25 -9.07 6.00
CA PRO A 185 0.89 -9.21 6.51
C PRO A 185 0.02 -8.02 6.07
N LEU A 186 -1.27 -8.25 5.84
CA LEU A 186 -2.20 -7.14 5.68
C LEU A 186 -2.33 -6.38 7.00
N PRO A 187 -2.47 -5.05 6.96
CA PRO A 187 -2.83 -4.26 8.13
C PRO A 187 -4.14 -4.78 8.74
N THR A 188 -4.23 -4.78 10.07
CA THR A 188 -5.43 -5.30 10.75
C THR A 188 -6.61 -4.35 10.55
N TYR A 189 -7.77 -4.89 10.16
CA TYR A 189 -9.03 -4.15 10.08
C TYR A 189 -10.20 -5.05 10.51
N ALA A 190 -11.27 -4.44 11.00
CA ALA A 190 -12.49 -5.17 11.35
C ALA A 190 -13.16 -5.72 10.08
N PRO A 191 -13.34 -7.05 9.95
CA PRO A 191 -14.04 -7.62 8.80
C PRO A 191 -15.56 -7.43 8.94
N ALA A 192 -16.26 -7.28 7.81
CA ALA A 192 -17.72 -7.25 7.79
C ALA A 192 -18.29 -8.58 8.29
N PRO A 193 -19.40 -8.56 9.06
CA PRO A 193 -20.04 -9.78 9.53
C PRO A 193 -20.44 -10.66 8.34
N THR A 194 -20.04 -11.93 8.38
CA THR A 194 -20.50 -12.92 7.41
C THR A 194 -21.93 -13.32 7.80
N ILE A 195 -22.92 -12.78 7.09
CA ILE A 195 -24.31 -13.23 7.24
C ILE A 195 -24.38 -14.65 6.70
N ARG A 196 -24.25 -15.64 7.59
CA ARG A 196 -24.56 -17.03 7.26
C ARG A 196 -26.07 -17.13 7.09
N ARG A 197 -26.55 -17.04 5.85
CA ARG A 197 -27.92 -17.45 5.54
C ARG A 197 -27.96 -18.96 5.74
N ASN A 198 -28.40 -19.39 6.91
CA ASN A 198 -28.84 -20.76 7.10
C ASN A 198 -30.03 -20.94 6.17
N LEU A 199 -29.80 -21.51 4.99
CA LEU A 199 -30.89 -22.01 4.16
C LEU A 199 -31.54 -23.12 4.97
N ALA A 200 -32.57 -22.77 5.74
CA ALA A 200 -33.52 -23.75 6.21
C ALA A 200 -34.20 -24.29 4.96
N ILE A 201 -33.76 -25.47 4.51
CA ILE A 201 -34.48 -26.26 3.53
C ILE A 201 -35.81 -26.61 4.22
N ILE A 202 -36.85 -25.83 3.96
CA ILE A 202 -38.20 -26.22 4.30
C ILE A 202 -38.54 -27.36 3.35
N ALA A 203 -38.25 -28.58 3.77
CA ALA A 203 -38.72 -29.78 3.11
C ALA A 203 -40.25 -29.76 3.21
N GLY A 204 -40.91 -29.35 2.11
CA GLY A 204 -42.34 -29.43 1.97
C GLY A 204 -42.78 -30.88 2.10
N CYS A 205 -43.42 -31.21 3.22
CA CYS A 205 -44.11 -32.47 3.38
C CYS A 205 -45.40 -32.39 2.57
N THR A 206 -45.39 -32.92 1.35
CA THR A 206 -46.58 -33.07 0.53
C THR A 206 -47.46 -34.13 1.17
N PHE A 207 -48.49 -33.72 1.91
CA PHE A 207 -49.57 -34.61 2.35
C PHE A 207 -50.40 -34.99 1.12
N LEU A 208 -50.24 -36.23 0.66
CA LEU A 208 -51.21 -36.88 -0.22
C LEU A 208 -52.31 -37.46 0.67
N ALA A 209 -53.49 -36.85 0.61
CA ALA A 209 -54.73 -37.48 1.06
C ALA A 209 -55.32 -38.25 -0.12
N GLY A 210 -55.51 -39.56 0.05
CA GLY A 210 -56.20 -40.47 -0.86
C GLY A 210 -56.60 -41.73 -0.12
#